data_AF-A0A964NVB3-F1
#
_entry.id   AF-A0A964NVB3-F1
#
_cell.length_a   1.000
_cell.length_b   1.000
_cell.length_c   1.000
_cell.angle_alpha   90.00
_cell.angle_beta   90.00
_cell.angle_gamma   90.00
#
_symmetry.space_group_name_H-M   'P 1'
#
loop_
_entity.id
_entity.type
_entity.pdbx_description
1 polymer ?
#
loop_
_entity_poly.entity_id
_entity_poly.type
_entity_poly.pdbx_seq_one_letter_code
_entity_poly.pdbx_strand_id
1 'polypeptide(L)'
;MMLRASAKHTNEAIDLHDVSAGLTDGTKVAHAPLLVAFAEAVVARDSDRIRTARKAIRNAMGDAALVDAAATAAAFHGFTRIADAIGIPYKTAAGGQDAPDVREAAGVNAFYRVQEEMAGR
;
A
#
# COMPACT_ATOMS: atom_id res chain seq x y z
N MET A 1 -15.07 2.81 -0.14
CA MET A 1 -13.75 2.61 -0.78
C MET A 1 -13.74 3.10 -2.23
N MET A 2 -12.77 3.96 -2.59
CA MET A 2 -12.58 4.48 -3.98
C MET A 2 -12.35 3.35 -5.00
N LEU A 3 -11.69 2.26 -4.60
CA LEU A 3 -11.42 1.13 -5.48
C LEU A 3 -12.72 0.45 -5.98
N ARG A 4 -13.70 0.27 -5.09
CA ARG A 4 -15.02 -0.27 -5.47
C ARG A 4 -15.79 0.68 -6.38
N ALA A 5 -15.72 1.98 -6.12
CA ALA A 5 -16.35 2.98 -6.98
C ALA A 5 -15.71 2.96 -8.38
N SER A 6 -14.38 2.92 -8.45
CA SER A 6 -13.62 2.81 -9.70
C SER A 6 -13.98 1.55 -10.50
N ALA A 7 -13.99 0.37 -9.86
CA ALA A 7 -14.32 -0.90 -10.52
C ALA A 7 -15.75 -0.94 -11.10
N LYS A 8 -16.72 -0.33 -10.40
CA LYS A 8 -18.09 -0.20 -10.92
C LYS A 8 -18.17 0.69 -12.16
N HIS A 9 -17.27 1.65 -12.31
CA HIS A 9 -17.23 2.54 -13.47
C HIS A 9 -16.51 1.91 -14.67
N THR A 10 -15.52 1.04 -14.44
CA THR A 10 -14.74 0.40 -15.52
C THR A 10 -15.28 -0.98 -15.93
N ASN A 11 -16.21 -1.56 -15.15
CA ASN A 11 -16.71 -2.93 -15.33
C ASN A 11 -15.57 -3.98 -15.34
N GLU A 12 -14.51 -3.70 -14.59
CA GLU A 12 -13.36 -4.59 -14.44
C GLU A 12 -13.41 -5.32 -13.10
N ALA A 13 -12.97 -6.58 -13.11
CA ALA A 13 -12.75 -7.32 -11.88
C ALA A 13 -11.56 -6.72 -11.12
N ILE A 14 -11.72 -6.53 -9.81
CA ILE A 14 -10.63 -6.08 -8.94
C ILE A 14 -9.67 -7.26 -8.76
N ASP A 15 -8.43 -7.09 -9.21
CA ASP A 15 -7.33 -8.01 -8.95
C ASP A 15 -6.41 -7.42 -7.87
N LEU A 16 -6.21 -8.17 -6.79
CA LEU A 16 -5.39 -7.80 -5.64
C LEU A 16 -4.13 -8.66 -5.51
N HIS A 17 -3.87 -9.56 -6.46
CA HIS A 17 -2.79 -10.56 -6.35
C HIS A 17 -1.44 -9.90 -6.05
N ASP A 18 -1.05 -8.89 -6.82
CA ASP A 18 0.26 -8.24 -6.67
C ASP A 18 0.45 -7.59 -5.28
N VAL A 19 -0.65 -7.25 -4.60
CA VAL A 19 -0.65 -6.64 -3.27
C VAL A 19 -0.63 -7.70 -2.17
N SER A 20 -1.35 -8.81 -2.33
CA SER A 20 -1.52 -9.82 -1.28
C SER A 20 -0.55 -11.01 -1.38
N ALA A 21 -0.14 -11.38 -2.59
CA ALA A 21 0.71 -12.53 -2.89
C ALA A 21 2.05 -12.15 -3.53
N GLY A 22 2.21 -10.87 -3.89
CA GLY A 22 3.44 -10.34 -4.49
C GLY A 22 3.42 -10.33 -6.01
N LEU A 23 4.42 -9.67 -6.59
CA LEU A 23 4.50 -9.39 -8.03
C LEU A 23 4.66 -10.68 -8.85
N THR A 24 4.04 -10.69 -10.03
CA THR A 24 4.13 -11.79 -11.00
C THR A 24 4.56 -11.32 -12.39
N ASP A 25 4.75 -12.25 -13.32
CA ASP A 25 4.92 -11.96 -14.76
C ASP A 25 3.71 -11.23 -15.36
N GLY A 26 2.54 -11.27 -14.71
CA GLY A 26 1.33 -10.55 -15.09
C GLY A 26 1.29 -9.09 -14.62
N THR A 27 2.26 -8.64 -13.81
CA THR A 27 2.31 -7.28 -13.25
C THR A 27 2.38 -6.25 -14.37
N LYS A 28 1.39 -5.35 -14.45
CA LYS A 28 1.30 -4.33 -15.51
C LYS A 28 1.91 -2.98 -15.15
N VAL A 29 2.35 -2.82 -13.90
CA VAL A 29 2.95 -1.57 -13.42
C VAL A 29 4.42 -1.53 -13.83
N ALA A 30 4.76 -0.54 -14.67
CA ALA A 30 6.14 -0.33 -15.11
C ALA A 30 7.07 -0.13 -13.90
N HIS A 31 8.23 -0.78 -13.93
CA HIS A 31 9.22 -0.75 -12.85
C HIS A 31 8.71 -1.19 -11.46
N ALA A 32 7.59 -1.92 -11.38
CA ALA A 32 7.03 -2.40 -10.11
C ALA A 32 8.06 -3.08 -9.19
N PRO A 33 8.95 -3.97 -9.66
CA PRO A 33 9.95 -4.57 -8.79
C PRO A 33 10.88 -3.55 -8.10
N LEU A 34 11.28 -2.49 -8.82
CA LEU A 34 12.11 -1.43 -8.25
C LEU A 34 11.36 -0.59 -7.23
N LEU A 35 10.12 -0.22 -7.55
CA LEU A 35 9.26 0.59 -6.68
C LEU A 35 8.90 -0.15 -5.39
N VAL A 36 8.52 -1.43 -5.49
CA VAL A 36 8.24 -2.30 -4.33
C VAL A 36 9.52 -2.49 -3.51
N ALA A 37 10.65 -2.82 -4.12
CA ALA A 37 11.91 -2.99 -3.38
C ALA A 37 12.31 -1.73 -2.59
N PHE A 38 12.06 -0.54 -3.15
CA PHE A 38 12.29 0.73 -2.47
C PHE A 38 11.31 0.95 -1.31
N ALA A 39 10.00 0.72 -1.52
CA ALA A 39 8.99 0.83 -0.48
C ALA A 39 9.27 -0.12 0.69
N GLU A 40 9.58 -1.38 0.41
CA GLU A 40 9.97 -2.39 1.39
C GLU A 40 11.21 -1.99 2.19
N ALA A 41 12.22 -1.42 1.53
CA ALA A 41 13.42 -0.93 2.21
C ALA A 41 13.11 0.24 3.17
N VAL A 42 12.20 1.14 2.78
CA VAL A 42 11.71 2.24 3.63
C VAL A 42 10.97 1.70 4.85
N VAL A 43 10.07 0.74 4.66
CA VAL A 43 9.31 0.08 5.74
C VAL A 43 10.24 -0.62 6.73
N ALA A 44 11.22 -1.37 6.22
CA ALA A 44 12.23 -2.06 7.02
C ALA A 44 13.25 -1.11 7.68
N ARG A 45 13.25 0.18 7.32
CA ARG A 45 14.24 1.19 7.74
C ARG A 45 15.69 0.78 7.43
N ASP A 46 15.87 0.01 6.38
CA ASP A 46 17.18 -0.49 5.96
C ASP A 46 17.88 0.58 5.11
N SER A 47 18.79 1.32 5.72
CA SER A 47 19.49 2.44 5.08
C SER A 47 20.34 2.02 3.87
N ASP A 48 20.84 0.79 3.85
CA ASP A 48 21.68 0.27 2.78
C ASP A 48 20.83 -0.16 1.58
N ARG A 49 19.71 -0.84 1.83
CA ARG A 49 18.71 -1.15 0.80
C ARG A 49 18.06 0.11 0.24
N ILE A 50 17.74 1.11 1.08
CA ILE A 50 17.24 2.42 0.64
C ILE A 50 18.22 3.08 -0.31
N ARG A 51 19.51 3.16 0.07
CA ARG A 51 20.54 3.79 -0.76
C ARG A 51 20.70 3.08 -2.10
N THR A 52 20.68 1.76 -2.09
CA THR A 52 20.79 0.92 -3.31
C THR A 52 19.58 1.14 -4.23
N ALA A 53 18.37 1.06 -3.68
CA ALA A 53 17.14 1.23 -4.45
C ALA A 53 16.99 2.65 -5.01
N ARG A 54 17.38 3.70 -4.25
CA ARG A 54 17.40 5.08 -4.76
C ARG A 54 18.28 5.25 -6.00
N LYS A 55 19.47 4.61 -6.01
CA LYS A 55 20.36 4.63 -7.18
C LYS A 55 19.72 3.89 -8.36
N ALA A 56 19.10 2.74 -8.11
CA ALA A 56 18.44 1.96 -9.16
C ALA A 56 17.27 2.72 -9.80
N ILE A 57 16.41 3.34 -8.99
CA ILE A 57 15.30 4.18 -9.48
C ILE A 57 15.83 5.37 -10.27
N ARG A 58 16.83 6.10 -9.74
CA ARG A 58 17.44 7.23 -10.47
C ARG A 58 17.98 6.82 -11.83
N ASN A 59 18.69 5.70 -11.91
CA ASN A 59 19.28 5.22 -13.14
C ASN A 59 18.24 4.75 -14.15
N ALA A 60 17.15 4.13 -13.70
CA ALA A 60 16.12 3.57 -14.57
C ALA A 60 15.04 4.59 -14.98
N MET A 61 14.73 5.55 -14.11
CA MET A 61 13.54 6.41 -14.22
C MET A 61 13.84 7.91 -14.09
N GLY A 62 15.08 8.28 -13.71
CA GLY A 62 15.50 9.66 -13.55
C GLY A 62 15.22 10.27 -12.17
N ASP A 63 15.69 11.51 -12.00
CA ASP A 63 15.64 12.22 -10.71
C ASP A 63 14.22 12.60 -10.28
N ALA A 64 13.36 13.02 -11.21
CA ALA A 64 11.98 13.36 -10.91
C ALA A 64 11.21 12.14 -10.36
N ALA A 65 11.33 10.99 -11.02
CA ALA A 65 10.70 9.75 -10.57
C ALA A 65 11.23 9.29 -9.20
N LEU A 66 12.53 9.49 -8.91
CA LEU A 66 13.08 9.23 -7.58
C LEU A 66 12.42 10.09 -6.50
N VAL A 67 12.22 11.38 -6.77
CA VAL A 67 11.56 12.30 -5.83
C VAL A 67 10.11 11.86 -5.59
N ASP A 68 9.36 11.55 -6.64
CA ASP A 68 7.97 11.12 -6.54
C ASP A 68 7.83 9.79 -5.78
N ALA A 69 8.69 8.82 -6.06
CA ALA A 69 8.72 7.55 -5.35
C ALA A 69 9.05 7.74 -3.86
N ALA A 70 10.03 8.59 -3.54
CA ALA A 70 10.40 8.92 -2.17
C ALA A 70 9.28 9.63 -1.41
N ALA A 71 8.64 10.62 -2.03
CA ALA A 71 7.51 11.34 -1.44
C ALA A 71 6.33 10.40 -1.18
N THR A 72 6.01 9.52 -2.13
CA THR A 72 4.93 8.55 -2.01
C THR A 72 5.21 7.55 -0.88
N ALA A 73 6.40 6.93 -0.86
CA ALA A 73 6.78 6.00 0.19
C ALA A 73 6.77 6.67 1.58
N ALA A 74 7.29 7.89 1.69
CA ALA A 74 7.30 8.65 2.93
C ALA A 74 5.88 8.99 3.44
N ALA A 75 4.97 9.38 2.54
CA ALA A 75 3.59 9.71 2.90
C ALA A 75 2.86 8.50 3.51
N PHE A 76 2.85 7.35 2.83
CA PHE A 76 2.16 6.15 3.32
C PHE A 76 2.81 5.59 4.59
N HIS A 77 4.14 5.61 4.66
CA HIS A 77 4.87 5.19 5.84
C HIS A 77 4.64 6.14 7.04
N GLY A 78 4.53 7.45 6.81
CA GLY A 78 4.31 8.47 7.83
C GLY A 78 2.88 8.48 8.35
N PHE A 79 1.89 8.52 7.46
CA PHE A 79 0.48 8.55 7.84
C PHE A 79 0.06 7.32 8.63
N THR A 80 0.57 6.13 8.28
CA THR A 80 0.30 4.90 9.04
C THR A 80 0.72 5.05 10.50
N ARG A 81 1.89 5.65 10.77
CA ARG A 81 2.36 5.89 12.14
C ARG A 81 1.56 6.93 12.90
N ILE A 82 1.16 8.00 12.21
CA ILE A 82 0.33 9.02 12.84
C ILE A 82 -1.01 8.39 13.23
N ALA A 83 -1.64 7.64 12.31
CA ALA A 83 -2.87 6.92 12.57
C ALA A 83 -2.72 5.93 13.74
N ASP A 84 -1.58 5.22 13.79
CA ASP A 84 -1.29 4.30 14.87
C ASP A 84 -1.09 4.98 16.22
N ALA A 85 -0.37 6.10 16.24
CA ALA A 85 -0.03 6.84 17.45
C ALA A 85 -1.25 7.51 18.10
N ILE A 86 -2.21 7.99 17.30
CA ILE A 86 -3.43 8.63 17.81
C ILE A 86 -4.61 7.64 17.92
N GLY A 87 -4.40 6.38 17.54
CA GLY A 87 -5.40 5.32 17.65
C GLY A 87 -6.64 5.57 16.79
N ILE A 88 -6.48 6.02 15.54
CA ILE A 88 -7.63 6.28 14.65
C ILE A 88 -8.47 4.99 14.53
N PRO A 89 -9.77 5.02 14.90
CA PRO A 89 -10.67 3.88 14.73
C PRO A 89 -10.82 3.51 13.25
N TYR A 90 -10.97 2.22 12.96
CA TYR A 90 -11.09 1.78 11.56
C TYR A 90 -12.35 2.35 10.88
N LYS A 91 -13.47 2.51 11.58
CA LYS A 91 -14.68 3.22 11.08
C LYS A 91 -14.43 4.65 10.59
N THR A 92 -13.45 5.37 11.13
CA THR A 92 -13.17 6.75 10.71
C THR A 92 -12.06 6.83 9.66
N ALA A 93 -11.14 5.86 9.61
CA ALA A 93 -10.04 5.83 8.64
C ALA A 93 -10.50 5.59 7.19
N ALA A 94 -11.57 4.82 6.98
CA ALA A 94 -12.14 4.53 5.66
C ALA A 94 -13.63 4.89 5.51
N GLY A 95 -14.17 5.63 6.49
CA GLY A 95 -15.60 5.89 6.62
C GLY A 95 -16.45 4.64 6.87
N GLY A 96 -15.84 3.50 7.19
CA GLY A 96 -16.53 2.21 7.38
C GLY A 96 -17.18 1.65 6.11
N GLN A 97 -16.88 2.20 4.93
CA GLN A 97 -17.53 1.85 3.65
C GLN A 97 -16.66 0.97 2.75
N ASP A 98 -15.87 0.11 3.35
CA ASP A 98 -15.03 -0.81 2.60
C ASP A 98 -15.90 -1.93 2.02
N ALA A 99 -15.56 -2.39 0.83
CA ALA A 99 -16.21 -3.58 0.29
C ALA A 99 -15.72 -4.78 1.13
N PRO A 100 -16.59 -5.51 1.85
CA PRO A 100 -16.15 -6.56 2.77
C PRO A 100 -15.29 -7.62 2.09
N ASP A 101 -15.62 -7.94 0.84
CA ASP A 101 -14.90 -8.83 -0.07
C ASP A 101 -13.49 -8.33 -0.40
N VAL A 102 -13.33 -7.05 -0.73
CA VAL A 102 -12.01 -6.43 -0.99
C VAL A 102 -11.16 -6.41 0.28
N ARG A 103 -11.78 -6.10 1.43
CA ARG A 103 -11.09 -6.08 2.72
C ARG A 103 -10.59 -7.46 3.12
N GLU A 104 -11.42 -8.48 2.93
CA GLU A 104 -11.08 -9.87 3.19
C GLU A 104 -9.95 -10.34 2.26
N ALA A 105 -10.08 -10.12 0.95
CA ALA A 105 -9.07 -10.51 -0.03
C ALA A 105 -7.72 -9.78 0.18
N ALA A 106 -7.74 -8.54 0.67
CA ALA A 106 -6.53 -7.81 1.04
C ALA A 106 -5.91 -8.27 2.38
N GLY A 107 -6.55 -9.21 3.10
CA GLY A 107 -6.07 -9.70 4.40
C GLY A 107 -6.26 -8.71 5.55
N VAL A 108 -6.98 -7.60 5.33
CA VAL A 108 -7.14 -6.53 6.32
C VAL A 108 -7.89 -7.01 7.58
N ASN A 109 -8.75 -8.02 7.43
CA ASN A 109 -9.45 -8.63 8.57
C ASN A 109 -8.49 -9.25 9.60
N ALA A 110 -7.25 -9.60 9.24
CA ALA A 110 -6.29 -10.22 10.16
C ALA A 110 -5.67 -9.24 11.18
N PHE A 111 -5.84 -7.93 11.00
CA PHE A 111 -5.25 -6.93 11.90
C PHE A 111 -6.10 -6.72 13.17
N TYR A 112 -5.42 -6.62 14.32
CA TYR A 112 -6.06 -6.59 15.64
C TYR A 112 -7.14 -5.51 15.79
N ARG A 113 -6.96 -4.32 15.21
CA ARG A 113 -7.95 -3.23 15.27
C ARG A 113 -9.27 -3.57 14.58
N VAL A 114 -9.23 -4.35 13.51
CA VAL A 114 -10.44 -4.81 12.81
C VAL A 114 -11.13 -5.90 13.64
N GLN A 115 -10.35 -6.77 14.28
CA GLN A 115 -10.87 -7.83 15.17
C GLN A 115 -11.55 -7.26 16.43
N GLU A 116 -10.95 -6.27 17.09
CA GLU A 116 -11.53 -5.60 18.27
C GLU A 116 -12.88 -4.94 17.93
N GLU A 117 -12.96 -4.26 16.78
CA GLU A 117 -14.18 -3.59 16.35
C GLU A 117 -15.27 -4.58 15.91
N MET A 118 -14.93 -5.70 15.25
CA MET A 118 -15.88 -6.78 14.94
C MET A 118 -16.39 -7.50 16.19
N ALA A 119 -15.62 -7.51 17.28
CA ALA A 119 -16.00 -8.09 18.57
C ALA A 119 -16.90 -7.17 19.42
N GLY A 120 -17.21 -5.96 18.94
CA GLY A 120 -18.09 -5.00 19.63
C GLY A 120 -17.51 -4.44 20.93
N ARG A 121 -16.18 -4.36 21.03
CA ARG A 121 -15.45 -3.81 22.19
C ARG A 121 -14.86 -2.44 21.88
#